data_AF-A0A2V8HWC5-F1
#
_entry.id   AF-A0A2V8HWC5-F1
#
_cell.length_a   1.000
_cell.length_b   1.000
_cell.length_c   1.000
_cell.angle_alpha   90.00
_cell.angle_beta   90.00
_cell.angle_gamma   90.00
#
_symmetry.space_group_name_H-M   'P 1'
#
loop_
_entity.id
_entity.type
_entity.pdbx_description
1 polymer ?
#
loop_
_entity_poly.entity_id
_entity_poly.type
_entity_poly.pdbx_seq_one_letter_code
_entity_poly.pdbx_strand_id
1 'polypeptide(L)'
;MNDQPRRFLQRVWDSVRQPPPVTASRAADTLVGLCDSLLSERGEVSGARMAGEAMAAYQELNDAGRGAFFGQLVDHYTADPDAVTRAMDAYRANPTAARLHDLHLATEPRRLELFRRLNTAPGGIRTLVQMRADLLRTLADHPDRAVVSDDLLHLFRSWFNRGFLVMQRIDWRTSALVLERLIQYEAVHQIQGWDDLRRRLEADRRCYAFFHPALPDEPLIFIECALAPGILGYVRPLLDPQSAVEDPASARCAIFYSITNCQVGLRGVSFGNFLIKQVVEDLSGEFDKLRKFATLSPIPGFRSWLMSHREMMSEALASLALDSPASLAVIPDDLRDEIMRLCAYYLLRAKRGRAPADLVARFHLANGARLARLNWGGD
;
A
#
# COMPACT_ATOMS: atom_id res chain seq x y z
N MET A 1 29.34 23.42 -25.60
CA MET A 1 28.13 22.94 -24.89
C MET A 1 27.89 21.50 -25.31
N ASN A 2 28.32 20.55 -24.47
CA ASN A 2 28.38 19.13 -24.81
C ASN A 2 27.01 18.46 -24.64
N ASP A 3 26.34 18.19 -25.75
CA ASP A 3 25.04 17.50 -25.83
C ASP A 3 25.19 15.96 -26.00
N GLN A 4 26.44 15.47 -25.95
CA GLN A 4 26.78 14.05 -26.11
C GLN A 4 26.37 13.13 -24.94
N PRO A 5 26.48 13.51 -23.65
CA PRO A 5 26.18 12.57 -22.56
C PRO A 5 24.69 12.26 -22.42
N ARG A 6 23.79 13.19 -22.78
CA ARG A 6 22.33 12.95 -22.78
C ARG A 6 21.89 11.98 -23.87
N ARG A 7 22.43 12.13 -25.09
CA ARG A 7 22.16 11.20 -26.20
C ARG A 7 22.75 9.82 -25.98
N PHE A 8 23.85 9.71 -25.22
CA PHE A 8 24.43 8.40 -24.87
C PHE A 8 23.58 7.66 -23.84
N LEU A 9 23.14 8.32 -22.77
CA LEU A 9 22.28 7.71 -21.75
C LEU A 9 20.90 7.33 -22.31
N GLN A 10 20.33 8.15 -23.20
CA GLN A 10 19.06 7.84 -23.86
C GLN A 10 19.19 6.63 -24.80
N ARG A 11 20.27 6.53 -25.59
CA ARG A 11 20.53 5.34 -26.44
C ARG A 11 20.80 4.08 -25.64
N VAL A 12 21.48 4.18 -24.50
CA VAL A 12 21.71 3.03 -23.61
C VAL A 12 20.39 2.59 -22.99
N TRP A 13 19.51 3.53 -22.60
CA TRP A 13 18.16 3.21 -22.10
C TRP A 13 17.26 2.58 -23.17
N ASP A 14 17.31 3.10 -24.40
CA ASP A 14 16.56 2.56 -25.54
C ASP A 14 17.08 1.17 -25.95
N SER A 15 18.38 0.91 -25.80
CA SER A 15 18.99 -0.38 -26.15
C SER A 15 18.65 -1.54 -25.18
N VAL A 16 18.11 -1.22 -24.00
CA VAL A 16 17.70 -2.22 -22.99
C VAL A 16 16.20 -2.53 -23.06
N ARG A 17 15.40 -1.70 -23.75
CA ARG A 17 13.97 -1.95 -23.97
C ARG A 17 13.79 -2.90 -25.16
N GLN A 18 13.53 -4.18 -24.92
CA GLN A 18 12.95 -5.02 -25.97
C GLN A 18 11.58 -4.43 -26.38
N PRO A 19 11.35 -4.20 -27.68
CA PRO A 19 10.06 -3.68 -28.13
C PRO A 19 8.97 -4.71 -27.82
N PRO A 20 7.79 -4.27 -27.35
CA PRO A 20 6.68 -5.17 -27.12
C PRO A 20 6.25 -5.84 -28.44
N PRO A 21 5.67 -7.04 -28.39
CA PRO A 21 5.11 -7.69 -29.58
C PRO A 21 4.12 -6.75 -30.30
N VAL A 22 4.11 -6.78 -31.64
CA VAL A 22 3.40 -5.82 -32.50
C VAL A 22 1.91 -5.66 -32.13
N THR A 23 1.25 -6.73 -31.72
CA THR A 23 -0.16 -6.72 -31.29
C THR A 23 -0.37 -5.94 -29.99
N ALA A 24 0.53 -6.08 -29.03
CA ALA A 24 0.51 -5.33 -27.77
C ALA A 24 0.77 -3.83 -27.99
N SER A 25 1.65 -3.49 -28.94
CA SER A 25 1.89 -2.09 -29.33
C SER A 25 0.63 -1.44 -29.89
N ARG A 26 -0.06 -2.10 -30.85
CA ARG A 26 -1.27 -1.54 -31.47
C ARG A 26 -2.41 -1.30 -30.47
N ALA A 27 -2.58 -2.21 -29.51
CA ALA A 27 -3.59 -2.05 -28.46
C ALA A 27 -3.27 -0.85 -27.56
N ALA A 28 -2.00 -0.68 -27.20
CA ALA A 28 -1.56 0.50 -26.45
C ALA A 28 -1.71 1.79 -27.28
N ASP A 29 -1.40 1.79 -28.57
CA ASP A 29 -1.57 2.94 -29.47
C ASP A 29 -3.05 3.36 -29.58
N THR A 30 -3.96 2.38 -29.59
CA THR A 30 -5.41 2.63 -29.57
C THR A 30 -5.81 3.35 -28.28
N LEU A 31 -5.32 2.88 -27.13
CA LEU A 31 -5.56 3.55 -25.84
C LEU A 31 -4.98 4.96 -25.81
N VAL A 32 -3.76 5.17 -26.35
CA VAL A 32 -3.16 6.51 -26.47
C VAL A 32 -4.05 7.43 -27.30
N GLY A 33 -4.60 6.97 -28.43
CA GLY A 33 -5.52 7.76 -29.25
C GLY A 33 -6.80 8.18 -28.49
N LEU A 34 -7.34 7.28 -27.65
CA LEU A 34 -8.48 7.60 -26.77
C LEU A 34 -8.09 8.64 -25.71
N CYS A 35 -6.92 8.50 -25.08
CA CYS A 35 -6.41 9.43 -24.09
C CYS A 35 -6.11 10.82 -24.66
N ASP A 36 -5.54 10.92 -25.85
CA ASP A 36 -5.31 12.19 -26.53
C ASP A 36 -6.63 12.90 -26.88
N SER A 37 -7.59 12.14 -27.40
CA SER A 37 -8.93 12.63 -27.68
C SER A 37 -9.58 13.16 -26.40
N LEU A 38 -9.48 12.41 -25.29
CA LEU A 38 -10.01 12.80 -23.97
C LEU A 38 -9.37 14.09 -23.45
N LEU A 39 -8.07 14.31 -23.65
CA LEU A 39 -7.39 15.55 -23.24
C LEU A 39 -7.78 16.75 -24.12
N SER A 40 -8.14 16.52 -25.39
CA SER A 40 -8.56 17.58 -26.31
C SER A 40 -10.03 18.01 -26.14
N GLU A 41 -10.85 17.12 -25.54
CA GLU A 41 -12.29 17.31 -25.39
C GLU A 41 -12.63 18.46 -24.43
N ARG A 42 -13.71 19.20 -24.74
CA ARG A 42 -14.18 20.35 -23.93
C ARG A 42 -15.56 20.12 -23.31
N GLY A 43 -16.32 19.10 -23.73
CA GLY A 43 -17.62 18.75 -23.17
C GLY A 43 -17.54 17.73 -22.03
N GLU A 44 -18.30 17.95 -20.95
CA GLU A 44 -18.31 17.06 -19.77
C GLU A 44 -18.91 15.68 -20.07
N VAL A 45 -20.02 15.63 -20.81
CA VAL A 45 -20.74 14.37 -21.12
C VAL A 45 -19.96 13.51 -22.13
N SER A 46 -19.39 14.14 -23.16
CA SER A 46 -18.48 13.48 -24.11
C SER A 46 -17.23 12.96 -23.41
N GLY A 47 -16.67 13.75 -22.48
CA GLY A 47 -15.50 13.38 -21.69
C GLY A 47 -15.68 12.12 -20.84
N ALA A 48 -16.79 12.00 -20.11
CA ALA A 48 -17.04 10.83 -19.25
C ALA A 48 -17.17 9.52 -20.05
N ARG A 49 -17.81 9.55 -21.22
CA ARG A 49 -17.90 8.38 -22.12
C ARG A 49 -16.52 7.98 -22.64
N MET A 50 -15.73 8.94 -23.12
CA MET A 50 -14.38 8.69 -23.64
C MET A 50 -13.44 8.17 -22.56
N ALA A 51 -13.56 8.68 -21.33
CA ALA A 51 -12.86 8.15 -20.18
C ALA A 51 -13.25 6.69 -19.91
N GLY A 52 -14.53 6.35 -20.02
CA GLY A 52 -15.01 4.96 -19.91
C GLY A 52 -14.41 4.03 -20.97
N GLU A 53 -14.37 4.47 -22.24
CA GLU A 53 -13.76 3.73 -23.34
C GLU A 53 -12.26 3.51 -23.14
N ALA A 54 -11.53 4.55 -22.72
CA ALA A 54 -10.11 4.44 -22.40
C ALA A 54 -9.86 3.47 -21.23
N MET A 55 -10.69 3.50 -20.18
CA MET A 55 -10.55 2.58 -19.06
C MET A 55 -10.83 1.13 -19.44
N ALA A 56 -11.87 0.88 -20.25
CA ALA A 56 -12.17 -0.45 -20.76
C ALA A 56 -11.00 -0.98 -21.61
N ALA A 57 -10.48 -0.15 -22.54
CA ALA A 57 -9.33 -0.50 -23.35
C ALA A 57 -8.10 -0.83 -22.50
N TYR A 58 -7.83 -0.07 -21.42
CA TYR A 58 -6.74 -0.38 -20.49
C TYR A 58 -6.92 -1.75 -19.81
N GLN A 59 -8.13 -2.08 -19.36
CA GLN A 59 -8.42 -3.34 -18.67
C GLN A 59 -8.19 -4.56 -19.56
N GLU A 60 -8.43 -4.43 -20.87
CA GLU A 60 -8.20 -5.47 -21.88
C GLU A 60 -6.72 -5.67 -22.23
N LEU A 61 -5.82 -4.74 -21.86
CA LEU A 61 -4.40 -4.89 -22.12
C LEU A 61 -3.81 -6.05 -21.31
N ASN A 62 -3.04 -6.89 -21.99
CA ASN A 62 -2.09 -7.82 -21.36
C ASN A 62 -0.87 -7.07 -20.81
N ASP A 63 0.02 -7.77 -20.10
CA ASP A 63 1.18 -7.16 -19.45
C ASP A 63 2.11 -6.41 -20.43
N ALA A 64 2.29 -6.93 -21.65
CA ALA A 64 3.09 -6.27 -22.68
C ALA A 64 2.42 -4.97 -23.17
N GLY A 65 1.11 -4.97 -23.36
CA GLY A 65 0.34 -3.78 -23.76
C GLY A 65 0.33 -2.72 -22.65
N ARG A 66 0.16 -3.14 -21.38
CA ARG A 66 0.27 -2.24 -20.23
C ARG A 66 1.67 -1.63 -20.14
N GLY A 67 2.71 -2.43 -20.33
CA GLY A 67 4.10 -1.94 -20.36
C GLY A 67 4.35 -0.91 -21.46
N ALA A 68 3.80 -1.15 -22.66
CA ALA A 68 3.86 -0.20 -23.78
C ALA A 68 3.14 1.12 -23.43
N PHE A 69 1.91 1.04 -22.91
CA PHE A 69 1.16 2.21 -22.48
C PHE A 69 1.86 3.00 -21.36
N PHE A 70 2.50 2.32 -20.40
CA PHE A 70 3.30 3.00 -19.37
C PHE A 70 4.49 3.76 -19.96
N GLY A 71 5.14 3.22 -21.00
CA GLY A 71 6.16 3.96 -21.76
C GLY A 71 5.58 5.24 -22.38
N GLN A 72 4.40 5.15 -22.98
CA GLN A 72 3.69 6.31 -23.55
C GLN A 72 3.37 7.37 -22.48
N LEU A 73 2.93 6.97 -21.28
CA LEU A 73 2.72 7.89 -20.15
C LEU A 73 3.99 8.64 -19.73
N VAL A 74 5.14 7.94 -19.70
CA VAL A 74 6.44 8.56 -19.39
C VAL A 74 6.82 9.57 -20.47
N ASP A 75 6.76 9.15 -21.73
CA ASP A 75 7.39 9.86 -22.85
C ASP A 75 6.49 10.97 -23.43
N HIS A 76 5.18 10.76 -23.56
CA HIS A 76 4.27 11.63 -24.32
C HIS A 76 3.36 12.51 -23.45
N TYR A 77 3.08 12.08 -22.22
CA TYR A 77 2.18 12.79 -21.30
C TYR A 77 2.92 13.62 -20.24
N THR A 78 4.17 14.01 -20.53
CA THR A 78 4.96 14.91 -19.68
C THR A 78 4.59 16.39 -19.91
N ALA A 79 5.23 17.29 -19.16
CA ALA A 79 5.11 18.74 -19.36
C ALA A 79 5.77 19.18 -20.68
N ASP A 80 5.21 20.17 -21.37
CA ASP A 80 5.79 20.73 -22.61
C ASP A 80 7.12 21.45 -22.28
N PRO A 81 8.28 20.94 -22.74
CA PRO A 81 9.58 21.55 -22.44
C PRO A 81 9.71 22.99 -22.89
N ASP A 82 9.06 23.37 -24.00
CA ASP A 82 9.11 24.73 -24.51
C ASP A 82 8.25 25.67 -23.66
N ALA A 83 7.08 25.20 -23.20
CA ALA A 83 6.26 25.94 -22.25
C ALA A 83 6.96 26.16 -20.91
N VAL A 84 7.61 25.11 -20.38
CA VAL A 84 8.41 25.20 -19.14
C VAL A 84 9.53 26.22 -19.29
N THR A 85 10.26 26.18 -20.42
CA THR A 85 11.37 27.10 -20.68
C THR A 85 10.89 28.55 -20.74
N ARG A 86 9.82 28.82 -21.50
CA ARG A 86 9.21 30.16 -21.58
C ARG A 86 8.76 30.68 -20.21
N ALA A 87 8.10 29.85 -19.40
CA ALA A 87 7.63 30.25 -18.08
C ALA A 87 8.79 30.50 -17.10
N MET A 88 9.85 29.68 -17.19
CA MET A 88 11.06 29.85 -16.38
C MET A 88 11.78 31.16 -16.72
N ASP A 89 11.93 31.49 -18.00
CA ASP A 89 12.57 32.74 -18.44
C ASP A 89 11.76 33.96 -18.00
N ALA A 90 10.43 33.88 -18.09
CA ALA A 90 9.54 34.93 -17.60
C ALA A 90 9.66 35.14 -16.08
N TYR A 91 9.77 34.05 -15.29
CA TYR A 91 10.00 34.13 -13.84
C TYR A 91 11.39 34.68 -13.50
N ARG A 92 12.44 34.28 -14.23
CA ARG A 92 13.81 34.80 -14.05
C ARG A 92 13.89 36.30 -14.33
N ALA A 93 13.22 36.77 -15.38
CA ALA A 93 13.19 38.18 -15.74
C ALA A 93 12.43 39.03 -14.70
N ASN A 94 11.36 38.48 -14.11
CA ASN A 94 10.56 39.19 -13.10
C ASN A 94 9.91 38.21 -12.10
N PRO A 95 10.57 37.93 -10.94
CA PRO A 95 10.15 36.90 -10.01
C PRO A 95 8.97 37.36 -9.13
N THR A 96 7.77 37.32 -9.70
CA THR A 96 6.52 37.61 -9.00
C THR A 96 5.76 36.32 -8.66
N ALA A 97 4.83 36.41 -7.69
CA ALA A 97 3.96 35.29 -7.35
C ALA A 97 3.14 34.78 -8.56
N ALA A 98 2.66 35.69 -9.42
CA ALA A 98 1.94 35.32 -10.64
C ALA A 98 2.82 34.52 -11.62
N ARG A 99 4.08 34.96 -11.84
CA ARG A 99 5.02 34.23 -12.71
C ARG A 99 5.46 32.89 -12.11
N LEU A 100 5.57 32.81 -10.78
CA LEU A 100 5.82 31.53 -10.12
C LEU A 100 4.64 30.57 -10.31
N HIS A 101 3.41 31.08 -10.27
CA HIS A 101 2.22 30.29 -10.57
C HIS A 101 2.19 29.82 -12.03
N ASP A 102 2.49 30.69 -13.00
CA ASP A 102 2.60 30.31 -14.42
C ASP A 102 3.65 29.19 -14.62
N LEU A 103 4.81 29.31 -13.95
CA LEU A 103 5.85 28.28 -13.97
C LEU A 103 5.36 26.97 -13.35
N HIS A 104 4.67 27.03 -12.20
CA HIS A 104 4.10 25.85 -11.58
C HIS A 104 3.15 25.11 -12.51
N LEU A 105 2.20 25.82 -13.15
CA LEU A 105 1.27 25.24 -14.13
C LEU A 105 2.01 24.65 -15.33
N ALA A 106 3.02 25.34 -15.86
CA ALA A 106 3.79 24.86 -17.01
C ALA A 106 4.58 23.58 -16.70
N THR A 107 5.01 23.39 -15.44
CA THR A 107 5.73 22.17 -15.00
C THR A 107 4.83 20.99 -14.69
N GLU A 108 3.50 21.16 -14.67
CA GLU A 108 2.57 20.08 -14.40
C GLU A 108 2.55 19.09 -15.59
N PRO A 109 2.83 17.79 -15.38
CA PRO A 109 2.78 16.83 -16.47
C PRO A 109 1.33 16.60 -16.90
N ARG A 110 1.10 16.47 -18.22
CA ARG A 110 -0.23 16.19 -18.80
C ARG A 110 -0.88 14.92 -18.22
N ARG A 111 -0.08 13.99 -17.68
CA ARG A 111 -0.54 12.82 -16.91
C ARG A 111 -1.52 13.16 -15.80
N LEU A 112 -1.29 14.23 -15.03
CA LEU A 112 -2.16 14.56 -13.90
C LEU A 112 -3.57 14.92 -14.38
N GLU A 113 -3.66 15.73 -15.43
CA GLU A 113 -4.95 16.07 -16.05
C GLU A 113 -5.59 14.84 -16.71
N LEU A 114 -4.81 14.00 -17.39
CA LEU A 114 -5.32 12.75 -17.95
C LEU A 114 -5.95 11.87 -16.88
N PHE A 115 -5.28 11.65 -15.75
CA PHE A 115 -5.80 10.85 -14.64
C PHE A 115 -7.04 11.49 -14.00
N ARG A 116 -7.11 12.81 -13.86
CA ARG A 116 -8.32 13.51 -13.39
C ARG A 116 -9.51 13.27 -14.32
N ARG A 117 -9.32 13.38 -15.65
CA ARG A 117 -10.38 13.13 -16.64
C ARG A 117 -10.79 11.67 -16.69
N LEU A 118 -9.82 10.76 -16.68
CA LEU A 118 -10.05 9.32 -16.57
C LEU A 118 -10.89 8.97 -15.33
N ASN A 119 -10.69 9.71 -14.24
CA ASN A 119 -11.45 9.52 -13.01
C ASN A 119 -12.95 9.94 -13.10
N THR A 120 -13.36 10.64 -14.15
CA THR A 120 -14.77 11.00 -14.38
C THR A 120 -15.61 9.82 -14.84
N ALA A 121 -14.98 8.75 -15.34
CA ALA A 121 -15.67 7.54 -15.73
C ALA A 121 -16.24 6.78 -14.53
N PRO A 122 -17.39 6.11 -14.68
CA PRO A 122 -17.84 5.11 -13.70
C PRO A 122 -16.75 4.07 -13.45
N GLY A 123 -16.37 3.86 -12.18
CA GLY A 123 -15.27 2.95 -11.83
C GLY A 123 -13.86 3.48 -12.14
N GLY A 124 -13.72 4.77 -12.48
CA GLY A 124 -12.44 5.42 -12.79
C GLY A 124 -11.41 5.27 -11.67
N ILE A 125 -11.78 5.60 -10.42
CA ILE A 125 -10.90 5.44 -9.25
C ILE A 125 -10.37 4.01 -9.14
N ARG A 126 -11.25 3.01 -9.24
CA ARG A 126 -10.87 1.59 -9.15
C ARG A 126 -9.84 1.22 -10.20
N THR A 127 -10.07 1.63 -11.45
CA THR A 127 -9.15 1.33 -12.56
C THR A 127 -7.82 2.04 -12.39
N LEU A 128 -7.79 3.28 -11.92
CA LEU A 128 -6.54 4.00 -11.63
C LEU A 128 -5.76 3.35 -10.48
N VAL A 129 -6.45 2.90 -9.42
CA VAL A 129 -5.80 2.17 -8.31
C VAL A 129 -5.18 0.88 -8.85
N GLN A 130 -5.90 0.12 -9.68
CA GLN A 130 -5.36 -1.07 -10.32
C GLN A 130 -4.17 -0.74 -11.24
N MET A 131 -4.28 0.33 -12.04
CA MET A 131 -3.20 0.80 -12.91
C MET A 131 -1.93 1.13 -12.13
N ARG A 132 -2.07 1.79 -10.97
CA ARG A 132 -0.93 2.02 -10.08
C ARG A 132 -0.37 0.72 -9.52
N ALA A 133 -1.21 -0.23 -9.13
CA ALA A 133 -0.75 -1.55 -8.67
C ALA A 133 0.06 -2.27 -9.75
N ASP A 134 -0.39 -2.22 -11.01
CA ASP A 134 0.31 -2.77 -12.17
C ASP A 134 1.67 -2.07 -12.39
N LEU A 135 1.70 -0.73 -12.36
CA LEU A 135 2.93 0.05 -12.44
C LEU A 135 3.94 -0.38 -11.38
N LEU A 136 3.51 -0.49 -10.12
CA LEU A 136 4.35 -0.85 -8.98
C LEU A 136 5.03 -2.22 -9.15
N ARG A 137 4.39 -3.17 -9.84
CA ARG A 137 4.99 -4.49 -10.13
C ARG A 137 6.19 -4.40 -11.09
N THR A 138 6.24 -3.37 -11.93
CA THR A 138 7.25 -3.22 -12.99
C THR A 138 8.41 -2.29 -12.64
N LEU A 139 8.36 -1.60 -11.49
CA LEU A 139 9.34 -0.55 -11.14
C LEU A 139 10.77 -1.07 -10.91
N ALA A 140 10.94 -2.35 -10.60
CA ALA A 140 12.27 -2.94 -10.44
C ALA A 140 13.02 -2.99 -11.80
N ASP A 141 12.31 -3.39 -12.85
CA ASP A 141 12.87 -3.54 -14.20
C ASP A 141 12.79 -2.24 -15.02
N HIS A 142 11.85 -1.35 -14.68
CA HIS A 142 11.60 -0.09 -15.39
C HIS A 142 11.52 1.09 -14.41
N PRO A 143 12.66 1.52 -13.82
CA PRO A 143 12.68 2.59 -12.82
C PRO A 143 12.24 3.96 -13.36
N ASP A 144 12.32 4.19 -14.66
CA ASP A 144 11.81 5.40 -15.33
C ASP A 144 10.29 5.59 -15.14
N ARG A 145 9.54 4.50 -14.94
CA ARG A 145 8.07 4.56 -14.71
C ARG A 145 7.71 5.08 -13.32
N ALA A 146 8.68 5.28 -12.43
CA ALA A 146 8.44 5.80 -11.08
C ALA A 146 7.70 7.15 -11.11
N VAL A 147 8.01 8.03 -12.06
CA VAL A 147 7.36 9.34 -12.21
C VAL A 147 5.85 9.22 -12.43
N VAL A 148 5.40 8.20 -13.15
CA VAL A 148 3.97 7.94 -13.39
C VAL A 148 3.29 7.47 -12.10
N SER A 149 3.97 6.59 -11.34
CA SER A 149 3.48 6.10 -10.05
C SER A 149 3.40 7.22 -9.00
N ASP A 150 4.34 8.16 -9.04
CA ASP A 150 4.40 9.33 -8.14
C ASP A 150 3.30 10.34 -8.46
N ASP A 151 3.00 10.56 -9.74
CA ASP A 151 1.87 11.41 -10.17
C ASP A 151 0.52 10.83 -9.72
N LEU A 152 0.31 9.51 -9.88
CA LEU A 152 -0.88 8.84 -9.34
C LEU A 152 -0.92 8.91 -7.81
N LEU A 153 0.22 8.73 -7.13
CA LEU A 153 0.30 8.85 -5.67
C LEU A 153 -0.06 10.28 -5.21
N HIS A 154 0.37 11.30 -5.93
CA HIS A 154 0.02 12.69 -5.67
C HIS A 154 -1.49 12.89 -5.70
N LEU A 155 -2.16 12.43 -6.76
CA LEU A 155 -3.62 12.51 -6.87
C LEU A 155 -4.33 11.68 -5.79
N PHE A 156 -3.87 10.45 -5.54
CA PHE A 156 -4.47 9.58 -4.52
C PHE A 156 -4.36 10.14 -3.11
N ARG A 157 -3.30 10.88 -2.77
CA ARG A 157 -3.22 11.58 -1.47
C ARG A 157 -4.33 12.60 -1.30
N SER A 158 -4.78 13.24 -2.37
CA SER A 158 -5.90 14.17 -2.34
C SER A 158 -7.26 13.46 -2.35
N TRP A 159 -7.42 12.45 -3.20
CA TRP A 159 -8.70 11.75 -3.38
C TRP A 159 -9.02 10.85 -2.20
N PHE A 160 -8.04 10.12 -1.65
CA PHE A 160 -8.19 9.24 -0.50
C PHE A 160 -7.82 9.94 0.81
N ASN A 161 -8.26 11.18 0.96
CA ASN A 161 -8.03 11.89 2.20
C ASN A 161 -8.78 11.19 3.35
N ARG A 162 -8.22 11.29 4.56
CA ARG A 162 -8.81 10.71 5.76
C ARG A 162 -10.25 11.19 6.03
N GLY A 163 -10.58 12.43 5.69
CA GLY A 163 -11.88 13.03 5.99
C GLY A 163 -13.05 12.34 5.30
N PHE A 164 -12.78 11.57 4.24
CA PHE A 164 -13.79 10.79 3.53
C PHE A 164 -13.81 9.31 3.90
N LEU A 165 -12.88 8.83 4.74
CA LEU A 165 -12.89 7.44 5.16
C LEU A 165 -14.01 7.20 6.17
N VAL A 166 -14.83 6.19 5.89
CA VAL A 166 -15.89 5.74 6.77
C VAL A 166 -15.45 4.44 7.40
N MET A 167 -15.31 4.43 8.73
CA MET A 167 -15.14 3.20 9.50
C MET A 167 -16.48 2.48 9.59
N GLN A 168 -16.49 1.18 9.28
CA GLN A 168 -17.64 0.31 9.46
C GLN A 168 -17.22 -0.92 10.27
N ARG A 169 -18.13 -1.39 11.13
CA ARG A 169 -18.00 -2.67 11.80
C ARG A 169 -18.35 -3.79 10.81
N ILE A 170 -17.50 -4.79 10.75
CA ILE A 170 -17.68 -5.98 9.91
C ILE A 170 -18.10 -7.14 10.81
N ASP A 171 -19.19 -7.80 10.41
CA ASP A 171 -19.79 -8.93 11.10
C ASP A 171 -20.48 -9.89 10.11
N TRP A 172 -21.10 -10.95 10.61
CA TRP A 172 -21.76 -11.95 9.76
C TRP A 172 -23.00 -11.44 9.01
N ARG A 173 -23.47 -10.22 9.29
CA ARG A 173 -24.56 -9.56 8.55
C ARG A 173 -24.04 -8.69 7.39
N THR A 174 -22.73 -8.46 7.33
CA THR A 174 -22.09 -7.72 6.25
C THR A 174 -22.29 -8.44 4.91
N SER A 175 -22.35 -7.70 3.80
CA SER A 175 -22.61 -8.29 2.49
C SER A 175 -21.55 -9.34 2.14
N ALA A 176 -21.99 -10.46 1.55
CA ALA A 176 -21.10 -11.54 1.15
C ALA A 176 -19.97 -11.05 0.22
N LEU A 177 -20.26 -10.07 -0.64
CA LEU A 177 -19.27 -9.43 -1.50
C LEU A 177 -18.11 -8.81 -0.70
N VAL A 178 -18.39 -8.07 0.38
CA VAL A 178 -17.35 -7.47 1.23
C VAL A 178 -16.61 -8.57 2.00
N LEU A 179 -17.32 -9.57 2.52
CA LEU A 179 -16.71 -10.70 3.23
C LEU A 179 -15.74 -11.49 2.33
N GLU A 180 -16.11 -11.75 1.08
CA GLU A 180 -15.22 -12.37 0.08
C GLU A 180 -13.96 -11.52 -0.18
N ARG A 181 -14.10 -10.19 -0.22
CA ARG A 181 -12.97 -9.28 -0.36
C ARG A 181 -12.02 -9.38 0.83
N LEU A 182 -12.53 -9.50 2.06
CA LEU A 182 -11.69 -9.72 3.24
C LEU A 182 -10.89 -11.01 3.13
N ILE A 183 -11.52 -12.12 2.69
CA ILE A 183 -10.83 -13.40 2.45
C ILE A 183 -9.70 -13.23 1.42
N GLN A 184 -9.98 -12.52 0.32
CA GLN A 184 -9.00 -12.29 -0.76
C GLN A 184 -7.82 -11.41 -0.33
N TYR A 185 -8.05 -10.45 0.57
CA TYR A 185 -7.05 -9.42 0.88
C TYR A 185 -6.22 -9.69 2.13
N GLU A 186 -6.61 -10.63 3.00
CA GLU A 186 -5.89 -10.88 4.24
C GLU A 186 -4.42 -11.25 4.01
N ALA A 187 -3.53 -10.39 4.50
CA ALA A 187 -2.10 -10.41 4.19
C ALA A 187 -1.21 -10.80 5.38
N VAL A 188 -1.74 -10.82 6.60
CA VAL A 188 -1.01 -11.19 7.82
C VAL A 188 -1.21 -12.69 8.09
N HIS A 189 -2.45 -13.15 8.13
CA HIS A 189 -2.84 -14.55 8.38
C HIS A 189 -3.90 -15.00 7.39
N GLN A 190 -3.48 -15.58 6.26
CA GLN A 190 -4.36 -15.98 5.15
C GLN A 190 -5.61 -16.71 5.64
N ILE A 191 -6.79 -16.18 5.27
CA ILE A 191 -8.08 -16.77 5.60
C ILE A 191 -8.32 -17.97 4.68
N GLN A 192 -8.44 -19.17 5.24
CA GLN A 192 -8.53 -20.42 4.47
C GLN A 192 -9.94 -20.68 3.90
N GLY A 193 -10.94 -19.92 4.33
CA GLY A 193 -12.32 -20.02 3.84
C GLY A 193 -13.35 -19.38 4.78
N TRP A 194 -14.62 -19.69 4.54
CA TRP A 194 -15.74 -19.10 5.29
C TRP A 194 -15.78 -19.47 6.77
N ASP A 195 -15.39 -20.69 7.14
CA ASP A 195 -15.36 -21.12 8.55
C ASP A 195 -14.29 -20.38 9.35
N ASP A 196 -13.13 -20.13 8.75
CA ASP A 196 -12.06 -19.31 9.33
C ASP A 196 -12.50 -17.85 9.45
N LEU A 197 -13.12 -17.27 8.40
CA LEU A 197 -13.70 -15.94 8.48
C LEU A 197 -14.76 -15.84 9.59
N ARG A 198 -15.63 -16.86 9.73
CA ARG A 198 -16.63 -16.90 10.78
C ARG A 198 -15.99 -16.86 12.16
N ARG A 199 -14.92 -17.65 12.39
CA ARG A 199 -14.17 -17.62 13.66
C ARG A 199 -13.66 -16.22 14.00
N ARG A 200 -13.20 -15.48 13.00
CA ARG A 200 -12.69 -14.09 13.12
C ARG A 200 -13.77 -13.04 13.33
N LEU A 201 -15.04 -13.43 13.17
CA LEU A 201 -16.21 -12.59 13.38
C LEU A 201 -17.11 -13.06 14.55
N GLU A 202 -16.65 -14.05 15.32
CA GLU A 202 -17.35 -14.55 16.52
C GLU A 202 -17.43 -13.49 17.63
N ALA A 203 -18.21 -13.79 18.68
CA ALA A 203 -18.54 -12.81 19.73
C ALA A 203 -17.30 -12.21 20.42
N ASP A 204 -16.24 -12.99 20.60
CA ASP A 204 -14.94 -12.60 21.19
C ASP A 204 -13.99 -11.90 20.20
N ARG A 205 -14.49 -11.54 19.02
CA ARG A 205 -13.77 -10.84 17.97
C ARG A 205 -14.49 -9.57 17.55
N ARG A 206 -13.72 -8.62 17.04
CA ARG A 206 -14.24 -7.43 16.37
C ARG A 206 -13.43 -7.19 15.11
N CYS A 207 -14.11 -6.98 14.00
CA CYS A 207 -13.49 -6.62 12.74
C CYS A 207 -14.03 -5.25 12.30
N TYR A 208 -13.14 -4.40 11.82
CA TYR A 208 -13.46 -3.07 11.31
C TYR A 208 -12.84 -2.91 9.94
N ALA A 209 -13.53 -2.25 9.03
CA ALA A 209 -12.97 -1.85 7.75
C ALA A 209 -13.23 -0.37 7.46
N PHE A 210 -12.28 0.24 6.77
CA PHE A 210 -12.35 1.62 6.31
C PHE A 210 -12.67 1.64 4.82
N PHE A 211 -13.75 2.30 4.48
CA PHE A 211 -14.24 2.45 3.11
C PHE A 211 -14.09 3.88 2.65
N HIS A 212 -13.96 4.05 1.34
CA HIS A 212 -14.04 5.36 0.70
C HIS A 212 -15.32 5.42 -0.14
N PRO A 213 -16.08 6.53 -0.17
CA PRO A 213 -17.35 6.63 -0.88
C PRO A 213 -17.27 6.26 -2.37
N ALA A 214 -16.14 6.52 -3.01
CA ALA A 214 -15.91 6.15 -4.41
C ALA A 214 -15.58 4.67 -4.65
N LEU A 215 -15.39 3.91 -3.57
CA LEU A 215 -15.04 2.49 -3.53
C LEU A 215 -15.88 1.80 -2.43
N PRO A 216 -17.22 1.80 -2.55
CA PRO A 216 -18.11 1.46 -1.43
C PRO A 216 -18.04 -0.01 -1.00
N ASP A 217 -17.79 -0.93 -1.94
CA ASP A 217 -17.69 -2.37 -1.66
C ASP A 217 -16.23 -2.84 -1.52
N GLU A 218 -15.28 -1.91 -1.45
CA GLU A 218 -13.85 -2.20 -1.38
C GLU A 218 -13.29 -1.72 -0.04
N PRO A 219 -13.00 -2.65 0.89
CA PRO A 219 -12.26 -2.27 2.09
C PRO A 219 -10.89 -1.75 1.66
N LEU A 220 -10.50 -0.58 2.15
CA LEU A 220 -9.16 -0.04 1.91
C LEU A 220 -8.18 -0.55 2.95
N ILE A 221 -8.67 -0.60 4.19
CA ILE A 221 -7.96 -1.12 5.35
C ILE A 221 -8.97 -1.92 6.14
N PHE A 222 -8.59 -3.08 6.65
CA PHE A 222 -9.35 -3.70 7.72
C PHE A 222 -8.46 -4.10 8.89
N ILE A 223 -9.10 -4.20 10.05
CA ILE A 223 -8.48 -4.34 11.35
C ILE A 223 -9.24 -5.45 12.09
N GLU A 224 -8.53 -6.50 12.47
CA GLU A 224 -9.06 -7.58 13.28
C GLU A 224 -8.56 -7.50 14.72
N CYS A 225 -9.50 -7.61 15.65
CA CYS A 225 -9.28 -7.50 17.09
C CYS A 225 -9.83 -8.72 17.81
N ALA A 226 -9.07 -9.25 18.76
CA ALA A 226 -9.52 -10.24 19.72
C ALA A 226 -9.74 -9.62 21.09
N LEU A 227 -10.85 -9.97 21.74
CA LEU A 227 -11.17 -9.58 23.10
C LEU A 227 -10.64 -10.66 24.04
N ALA A 228 -9.83 -10.28 25.02
CA ALA A 228 -9.13 -11.22 25.88
C ALA A 228 -9.01 -10.70 27.33
N PRO A 229 -8.84 -11.59 28.33
CA PRO A 229 -8.57 -11.21 29.71
C PRO A 229 -7.19 -10.57 29.90
N GLY A 230 -6.25 -10.77 28.97
CA GLY A 230 -4.86 -10.33 29.07
C GLY A 230 -4.19 -10.08 27.71
N ILE A 231 -2.94 -9.59 27.74
CA ILE A 231 -2.13 -9.41 26.53
C ILE A 231 -1.59 -10.76 26.06
N LEU A 232 -1.99 -11.17 24.86
CA LEU A 232 -1.61 -12.44 24.25
C LEU A 232 -0.21 -12.41 23.65
N GLY A 233 0.48 -13.56 23.71
CA GLY A 233 1.85 -13.73 23.20
C GLY A 233 1.96 -14.63 21.97
N TYR A 234 0.86 -15.24 21.54
CA TYR A 234 0.83 -16.26 20.49
C TYR A 234 -0.45 -16.10 19.69
N VAL A 235 -0.35 -16.20 18.36
CA VAL A 235 -1.46 -15.92 17.46
C VAL A 235 -2.36 -17.13 17.23
N ARG A 236 -1.83 -18.35 17.40
CA ARG A 236 -2.53 -19.59 17.05
C ARG A 236 -3.94 -19.74 17.67
N PRO A 237 -4.19 -19.43 18.97
CA PRO A 237 -5.54 -19.48 19.53
C PRO A 237 -6.52 -18.45 18.94
N LEU A 238 -5.98 -17.41 18.29
CA LEU A 238 -6.80 -16.39 17.63
C LEU A 238 -7.34 -16.86 16.28
N LEU A 239 -6.61 -17.74 15.61
CA LEU A 239 -6.86 -18.20 14.25
C LEU A 239 -7.52 -19.59 14.20
N ASP A 240 -7.32 -20.43 15.21
CA ASP A 240 -7.86 -21.78 15.23
C ASP A 240 -9.40 -21.77 15.29
N PRO A 241 -10.11 -22.28 14.26
CA PRO A 241 -11.58 -22.33 14.23
C PRO A 241 -12.19 -23.15 15.37
N GLN A 242 -11.43 -24.06 15.98
CA GLN A 242 -11.87 -24.90 17.09
C GLN A 242 -11.64 -24.26 18.46
N SER A 243 -10.99 -23.09 18.52
CA SER A 243 -10.79 -22.38 19.79
C SER A 243 -12.13 -21.91 20.35
N ALA A 244 -12.34 -22.14 21.65
CA ALA A 244 -13.53 -21.70 22.36
C ALA A 244 -13.75 -20.19 22.22
N VAL A 245 -15.02 -19.80 22.11
CA VAL A 245 -15.42 -18.38 22.09
C VAL A 245 -15.51 -17.90 23.53
N GLU A 246 -14.72 -16.88 23.87
CA GLU A 246 -14.75 -16.27 25.19
C GLU A 246 -15.93 -15.30 25.38
N ASP A 247 -16.33 -15.04 26.62
CA ASP A 247 -17.34 -14.02 26.92
C ASP A 247 -16.73 -12.61 26.76
N PRO A 248 -17.20 -11.79 25.79
CA PRO A 248 -16.72 -10.43 25.58
C PRO A 248 -16.87 -9.52 26.80
N ALA A 249 -17.89 -9.75 27.64
CA ALA A 249 -18.14 -8.96 28.84
C ALA A 249 -17.12 -9.21 29.97
N SER A 250 -16.25 -10.21 29.82
CA SER A 250 -15.14 -10.49 30.73
C SER A 250 -13.82 -9.83 30.27
N ALA A 251 -13.76 -9.37 29.02
CA ALA A 251 -12.54 -8.89 28.39
C ALA A 251 -11.95 -7.66 29.09
N ARG A 252 -10.62 -7.65 29.21
CA ARG A 252 -9.84 -6.53 29.77
C ARG A 252 -8.91 -5.91 28.73
N CYS A 253 -8.60 -6.66 27.68
CA CYS A 253 -7.69 -6.29 26.63
C CYS A 253 -8.36 -6.45 25.25
N ALA A 254 -8.10 -5.51 24.35
CA ALA A 254 -8.30 -5.70 22.92
C ALA A 254 -6.94 -5.91 22.25
N ILE A 255 -6.80 -7.01 21.52
CA ILE A 255 -5.58 -7.43 20.83
C ILE A 255 -5.77 -7.28 19.34
N PHE A 256 -5.15 -6.28 18.74
CA PHE A 256 -5.11 -6.08 17.30
C PHE A 256 -4.12 -7.07 16.69
N TYR A 257 -4.61 -8.13 16.06
CA TYR A 257 -3.76 -9.21 15.54
C TYR A 257 -3.64 -9.20 14.01
N SER A 258 -4.52 -8.49 13.30
CA SER A 258 -4.34 -8.19 11.88
C SER A 258 -4.70 -6.74 11.57
N ILE A 259 -3.85 -6.08 10.77
CA ILE A 259 -4.12 -4.77 10.16
C ILE A 259 -3.63 -4.85 8.73
N THR A 260 -4.57 -4.92 7.79
CA THR A 260 -4.30 -5.19 6.38
C THR A 260 -4.66 -3.96 5.55
N ASN A 261 -3.73 -3.49 4.70
CA ASN A 261 -4.04 -2.55 3.62
C ASN A 261 -4.34 -3.36 2.36
N CYS A 262 -5.59 -3.34 1.93
CA CYS A 262 -6.11 -4.21 0.88
C CYS A 262 -5.65 -3.80 -0.52
N GLN A 263 -5.36 -2.51 -0.71
CA GLN A 263 -5.18 -1.93 -2.03
C GLN A 263 -3.69 -1.66 -2.30
N VAL A 264 -3.03 -2.57 -3.01
CA VAL A 264 -1.62 -2.42 -3.44
C VAL A 264 -1.41 -1.09 -4.16
N GLY A 265 -2.37 -0.69 -5.00
CA GLY A 265 -2.38 0.57 -5.73
C GLY A 265 -2.43 1.81 -4.83
N LEU A 266 -2.77 1.68 -3.55
CA LEU A 266 -2.75 2.76 -2.55
C LEU A 266 -1.52 2.71 -1.65
N ARG A 267 -0.53 1.86 -1.93
CA ARG A 267 0.73 1.81 -1.16
C ARG A 267 1.39 3.20 -1.10
N GLY A 268 1.62 3.71 0.10
CA GLY A 268 2.21 5.03 0.34
C GLY A 268 1.21 6.19 0.47
N VAL A 269 -0.08 5.93 0.28
CA VAL A 269 -1.16 6.84 0.69
C VAL A 269 -1.29 6.74 2.21
N SER A 270 -1.25 7.89 2.90
CA SER A 270 -1.50 7.94 4.33
C SER A 270 -2.98 8.16 4.57
N PHE A 271 -3.60 7.23 5.28
CA PHE A 271 -4.98 7.34 5.75
C PHE A 271 -5.06 8.00 7.15
N GLY A 272 -3.96 8.60 7.59
CA GLY A 272 -3.80 9.22 8.91
C GLY A 272 -3.30 8.25 9.99
N ASN A 273 -2.78 8.83 11.08
CA ASN A 273 -2.16 8.11 12.21
C ASN A 273 -3.16 7.79 13.35
N PHE A 274 -4.46 7.73 13.04
CA PHE A 274 -5.52 7.62 14.04
C PHE A 274 -6.57 6.54 13.69
N LEU A 275 -6.27 5.65 12.75
CA LEU A 275 -7.17 4.54 12.40
C LEU A 275 -7.40 3.64 13.62
N ILE A 276 -6.29 3.25 14.28
CA ILE A 276 -6.34 2.46 15.51
C ILE A 276 -7.09 3.23 16.60
N LYS A 277 -6.93 4.56 16.67
CA LYS A 277 -7.62 5.39 17.68
C LYS A 277 -9.14 5.33 17.53
N GLN A 278 -9.68 5.36 16.31
CA GLN A 278 -11.13 5.25 16.09
C GLN A 278 -11.66 3.89 16.54
N VAL A 279 -10.94 2.81 16.23
CA VAL A 279 -11.30 1.47 16.69
C VAL A 279 -11.22 1.35 18.22
N VAL A 280 -10.18 1.95 18.84
CA VAL A 280 -10.05 2.02 20.31
C VAL A 280 -11.22 2.78 20.93
N GLU A 281 -11.63 3.91 20.35
CA GLU A 281 -12.76 4.73 20.82
C GLU A 281 -14.08 3.94 20.73
N ASP A 282 -14.33 3.25 19.62
CA ASP A 282 -15.52 2.39 19.44
C ASP A 282 -15.56 1.23 20.44
N LEU A 283 -14.46 0.48 20.56
CA LEU A 283 -14.33 -0.63 21.52
C LEU A 283 -14.48 -0.15 22.97
N SER A 284 -13.97 1.03 23.30
CA SER A 284 -14.11 1.62 24.64
C SER A 284 -15.56 2.03 24.95
N GLY A 285 -16.31 2.45 23.93
CA GLY A 285 -17.73 2.75 24.04
C GLY A 285 -18.58 1.50 24.20
N GLU A 286 -18.22 0.40 23.54
CA GLU A 286 -18.92 -0.89 23.64
C GLU A 286 -18.62 -1.65 24.93
N PHE A 287 -17.36 -1.62 25.42
CA PHE A 287 -16.89 -2.45 26.53
C PHE A 287 -16.32 -1.64 27.70
N ASP A 288 -17.15 -1.44 28.73
CA ASP A 288 -16.85 -0.68 29.94
C ASP A 288 -15.67 -1.20 30.78
N LYS A 289 -15.32 -2.49 30.63
CA LYS A 289 -14.26 -3.20 31.36
C LYS A 289 -12.93 -3.24 30.63
N LEU A 290 -12.88 -2.80 29.37
CA LEU A 290 -11.69 -2.84 28.55
C LEU A 290 -10.72 -1.73 28.99
N ARG A 291 -9.46 -2.08 29.25
CA ARG A 291 -8.45 -1.17 29.84
C ARG A 291 -7.16 -1.11 29.06
N LYS A 292 -6.85 -2.16 28.30
CA LYS A 292 -5.60 -2.27 27.55
C LYS A 292 -5.88 -2.52 26.08
N PHE A 293 -5.11 -1.85 25.24
CA PHE A 293 -5.10 -2.01 23.80
C PHE A 293 -3.67 -2.37 23.40
N ALA A 294 -3.50 -3.54 22.80
CA ALA A 294 -2.19 -4.05 22.41
C ALA A 294 -2.26 -4.65 21.02
N THR A 295 -1.15 -4.67 20.30
CA THR A 295 -1.08 -5.32 19.00
C THR A 295 -0.25 -6.59 19.12
N LEU A 296 -0.62 -7.63 18.39
CA LEU A 296 0.19 -8.81 18.17
C LEU A 296 0.65 -8.77 16.72
N SER A 297 1.73 -8.04 16.48
CA SER A 297 2.17 -7.66 15.13
C SER A 297 3.35 -8.52 14.65
N PRO A 298 3.43 -8.83 13.34
CA PRO A 298 4.59 -9.49 12.78
C PRO A 298 5.80 -8.53 12.71
N ILE A 299 6.99 -9.09 12.48
CA ILE A 299 8.25 -8.34 12.30
C ILE A 299 8.83 -8.66 10.92
N PRO A 300 8.16 -8.26 9.82
CA PRO A 300 8.57 -8.62 8.48
C PRO A 300 9.92 -7.99 8.14
N GLY A 301 10.84 -8.82 7.63
CA GLY A 301 12.17 -8.38 7.25
C GLY A 301 13.23 -8.52 8.33
N PHE A 302 12.89 -8.88 9.57
CA PHE A 302 13.88 -9.16 10.61
C PHE A 302 14.85 -10.29 10.22
N ARG A 303 14.34 -11.41 9.68
CA ARG A 303 15.18 -12.51 9.18
C ARG A 303 16.17 -12.03 8.11
N SER A 304 15.69 -11.27 7.12
CA SER A 304 16.55 -10.72 6.07
C SER A 304 17.60 -9.77 6.65
N TRP A 305 17.22 -8.92 7.60
CA TRP A 305 18.13 -8.00 8.27
C TRP A 305 19.21 -8.75 9.04
N LEU A 306 18.83 -9.78 9.81
CA LEU A 306 19.74 -10.64 10.56
C LEU A 306 20.76 -11.32 9.63
N MET A 307 20.30 -11.86 8.51
CA MET A 307 21.17 -12.50 7.50
C MET A 307 22.13 -11.52 6.81
N SER A 308 21.77 -10.24 6.72
CA SER A 308 22.65 -9.18 6.20
C SER A 308 23.60 -8.59 7.24
N HIS A 309 23.43 -8.91 8.52
CA HIS A 309 24.24 -8.39 9.64
C HIS A 309 24.87 -9.55 10.44
N ARG A 310 25.43 -10.55 9.73
CA ARG A 310 26.06 -11.72 10.35
C ARG A 310 27.21 -11.34 11.28
N GLU A 311 27.85 -10.21 11.04
CA GLU A 311 28.90 -9.66 11.91
C GLU A 311 28.42 -9.27 13.30
N MET A 312 27.10 -9.09 13.51
CA MET A 312 26.51 -8.81 14.82
C MET A 312 26.16 -10.08 15.61
N MET A 313 26.31 -11.26 15.00
CA MET A 313 25.95 -12.55 15.57
C MET A 313 27.17 -13.25 16.17
N SER A 314 26.96 -14.06 17.20
CA SER A 314 27.95 -15.04 17.67
C SER A 314 28.23 -16.07 16.58
N GLU A 315 29.41 -16.68 16.62
CA GLU A 315 29.78 -17.74 15.69
C GLU A 315 28.78 -18.92 15.74
N ALA A 316 28.33 -19.26 16.94
CA ALA A 316 27.31 -20.29 17.15
C ALA A 316 25.99 -19.93 16.45
N LEU A 317 25.48 -18.71 16.62
CA LEU A 317 24.26 -18.27 15.96
C LEU A 317 24.43 -18.14 14.44
N ALA A 318 25.58 -17.65 13.97
CA ALA A 318 25.89 -17.52 12.54
C ALA A 318 25.98 -18.87 11.81
N SER A 319 26.31 -19.94 12.55
CA SER A 319 26.38 -21.31 12.04
C SER A 319 25.01 -21.98 11.88
N LEU A 320 23.95 -21.44 12.50
CA LEU A 320 22.61 -22.01 12.42
C LEU A 320 21.91 -21.70 11.09
N ALA A 321 21.27 -22.72 10.52
CA ALA A 321 20.36 -22.59 9.40
C ALA A 321 18.97 -22.16 9.91
N LEU A 322 18.68 -20.86 9.90
CA LEU A 322 17.39 -20.28 10.27
C LEU A 322 16.42 -20.33 9.08
N ASP A 323 16.20 -21.52 8.54
CA ASP A 323 15.51 -21.71 7.25
C ASP A 323 14.10 -22.28 7.37
N SER A 324 13.72 -22.79 8.55
CA SER A 324 12.38 -23.33 8.79
C SER A 324 11.89 -23.12 10.21
N PRO A 325 10.57 -23.14 10.47
CA PRO A 325 10.03 -23.09 11.83
C PRO A 325 10.54 -24.22 12.73
N ALA A 326 10.76 -25.42 12.18
CA ALA A 326 11.32 -26.56 12.92
C ALA A 326 12.73 -26.28 13.45
N SER A 327 13.52 -25.46 12.74
CA SER A 327 14.84 -25.04 13.22
C SER A 327 14.79 -24.17 14.48
N LEU A 328 13.67 -23.49 14.74
CA LEU A 328 13.49 -22.61 15.91
C LEU A 328 13.16 -23.38 17.21
N ALA A 329 12.50 -24.54 17.09
CA ALA A 329 12.06 -25.33 18.24
C ALA A 329 13.20 -25.97 19.04
N VAL A 330 14.37 -26.11 18.40
CA VAL A 330 15.55 -26.80 18.95
C VAL A 330 16.68 -25.82 19.28
N ILE A 331 16.42 -24.50 19.22
CA ILE A 331 17.42 -23.47 19.50
C ILE A 331 17.70 -23.43 21.02
N PRO A 332 18.97 -23.59 21.44
CA PRO A 332 19.42 -23.39 22.81
C PRO A 332 18.99 -22.04 23.39
N ASP A 333 18.72 -21.99 24.70
CA ASP A 333 18.18 -20.78 25.34
C ASP A 333 19.12 -19.56 25.22
N ASP A 334 20.44 -19.76 25.22
CA ASP A 334 21.43 -18.69 25.03
C ASP A 334 21.37 -18.05 23.63
N LEU A 335 21.19 -18.88 22.59
CA LEU A 335 21.02 -18.41 21.22
C LEU A 335 19.65 -17.76 21.00
N ARG A 336 18.61 -18.25 21.70
CA ARG A 336 17.30 -17.58 21.75
C ARG A 336 17.43 -16.17 22.32
N ASP A 337 18.12 -16.02 23.45
CA ASP A 337 18.33 -14.72 24.09
C ASP A 337 19.14 -13.77 23.20
N GLU A 338 20.10 -14.30 22.44
CA GLU A 338 20.82 -13.53 21.43
C GLU A 338 19.91 -13.03 20.30
N ILE A 339 19.10 -13.90 19.70
CA ILE A 339 18.14 -13.52 18.65
C ILE A 339 17.17 -12.46 19.17
N MET A 340 16.67 -12.62 20.40
CA MET A 340 15.75 -11.65 21.03
C MET A 340 16.43 -10.29 21.26
N ARG A 341 17.70 -10.26 21.68
CA ARG A 341 18.49 -9.02 21.79
C ARG A 341 18.71 -8.35 20.43
N LEU A 342 19.03 -9.12 19.40
CA LEU A 342 19.20 -8.60 18.04
C LEU A 342 17.87 -8.10 17.45
N CYS A 343 16.75 -8.76 17.77
CA CYS A 343 15.42 -8.29 17.41
C CYS A 343 15.08 -6.96 18.08
N ALA A 344 15.37 -6.82 19.38
CA ALA A 344 15.22 -5.55 20.10
C ALA A 344 16.09 -4.45 19.48
N TYR A 345 17.35 -4.77 19.12
CA TYR A 345 18.23 -3.83 18.42
C TYR A 345 17.66 -3.41 17.07
N TYR A 346 17.17 -4.37 16.27
CA TYR A 346 16.55 -4.10 14.98
C TYR A 346 15.37 -3.10 15.10
N LEU A 347 14.45 -3.34 16.03
CA LEU A 347 13.28 -2.47 16.21
C LEU A 347 13.62 -1.09 16.78
N LEU A 348 14.60 -0.98 17.67
CA LEU A 348 14.93 0.26 18.36
C LEU A 348 15.97 1.11 17.61
N ARG A 349 16.94 0.47 16.95
CA ARG A 349 18.14 1.12 16.41
C ARG A 349 18.25 1.07 14.90
N ALA A 350 17.82 0.00 14.24
CA ALA A 350 17.94 -0.08 12.78
C ALA A 350 17.01 0.93 12.09
N LYS A 351 17.56 1.67 11.11
CA LYS A 351 16.85 2.72 10.37
C LYS A 351 16.96 2.51 8.87
N ARG A 352 15.94 2.96 8.14
CA ARG A 352 15.99 3.20 6.69
C ARG A 352 15.78 4.69 6.46
N GLY A 353 16.86 5.41 6.15
CA GLY A 353 16.88 6.87 6.24
C GLY A 353 16.66 7.32 7.68
N ARG A 354 15.64 8.15 7.94
CA ARG A 354 15.30 8.63 9.29
C ARG A 354 14.25 7.78 10.02
N ALA A 355 13.61 6.83 9.34
CA ALA A 355 12.52 6.03 9.88
C ALA A 355 13.00 4.65 10.38
N PRO A 356 12.27 3.98 11.29
CA PRO A 356 12.52 2.57 11.64
C PRO A 356 12.65 1.69 10.38
N ALA A 357 13.59 0.73 10.42
CA ALA A 357 13.83 -0.19 9.32
C ALA A 357 12.60 -1.08 9.07
N ASP A 358 12.01 -1.60 10.14
CA ASP A 358 10.78 -2.39 10.10
C ASP A 358 9.56 -1.52 9.74
N LEU A 359 8.77 -1.98 8.77
CA LEU A 359 7.62 -1.25 8.25
C LEU A 359 6.43 -1.26 9.22
N VAL A 360 6.25 -2.35 9.97
CA VAL A 360 5.14 -2.54 10.92
C VAL A 360 5.40 -1.73 12.19
N ALA A 361 6.63 -1.74 12.70
CA ALA A 361 7.07 -0.87 13.78
C ALA A 361 6.92 0.61 13.39
N ARG A 362 7.31 0.99 12.16
CA ARG A 362 7.09 2.36 11.65
C ARG A 362 5.61 2.73 11.68
N PHE A 363 4.73 1.84 11.23
CA PHE A 363 3.28 2.07 11.23
C PHE A 363 2.73 2.26 12.65
N HIS A 364 3.00 1.34 13.58
CA HIS A 364 2.46 1.43 14.94
C HIS A 364 3.05 2.62 15.73
N LEU A 365 4.35 2.88 15.62
CA LEU A 365 4.98 4.04 16.26
C LEU A 365 4.43 5.37 15.70
N ALA A 366 4.17 5.46 14.39
CA ALA A 366 3.53 6.62 13.79
C ALA A 366 2.09 6.83 14.31
N ASN A 367 1.39 5.76 14.67
CA ASN A 367 0.07 5.79 15.33
C ASN A 367 0.16 6.00 16.86
N GLY A 368 1.34 6.32 17.40
CA GLY A 368 1.52 6.63 18.82
C GLY A 368 1.59 5.41 19.75
N ALA A 369 1.76 4.20 19.21
CA ALA A 369 2.00 3.01 20.00
C ALA A 369 3.41 3.03 20.63
N ARG A 370 3.63 2.17 21.63
CA ARG A 370 4.97 1.86 22.15
C ARG A 370 5.29 0.39 21.95
N LEU A 371 6.56 0.08 21.72
CA LEU A 371 7.04 -1.29 21.78
C LEU A 371 6.96 -1.78 23.24
N ALA A 372 6.12 -2.79 23.49
CA ALA A 372 5.84 -3.25 24.86
C ALA A 372 6.54 -4.57 25.19
N ARG A 373 6.55 -5.54 24.26
CA ARG A 373 7.06 -6.90 24.47
C ARG A 373 7.50 -7.50 23.14
N LEU A 374 8.51 -8.36 23.19
CA LEU A 374 8.85 -9.30 22.11
C LEU A 374 8.32 -10.67 22.48
N ASN A 375 7.71 -11.37 21.52
CA ASN A 375 7.15 -12.71 21.74
C ASN A 375 7.98 -13.74 20.94
N TRP A 376 8.71 -14.60 21.65
CA TRP A 376 9.38 -15.73 21.01
C TRP A 376 8.35 -16.81 20.65
N GLY A 377 8.45 -17.40 19.45
CA GLY A 377 7.52 -18.44 18.99
C GLY A 377 6.07 -17.96 18.98
N GLY A 378 5.84 -16.68 18.68
CA GLY A 378 4.51 -16.08 18.68
C GLY A 378 3.65 -16.45 17.46
N ASP A 379 4.28 -16.91 16.38
CA ASP A 379 3.69 -17.36 15.11
C ASP A 379 4.39 -18.64 14.64
#